data_AF-A0A936VL93-F1
#
_entry.id   AF-A0A936VL93-F1
#
_cell.length_a   1.000
_cell.length_b   1.000
_cell.length_c   1.000
_cell.angle_alpha   90.00
_cell.angle_beta   90.00
_cell.angle_gamma   90.00
#
_symmetry.space_group_name_H-M   'P 1'
#
loop_
_entity.id
_entity.type
_entity.pdbx_description
1 polymer ?
#
loop_
_entity_poly.entity_id
_entity_poly.type
_entity_poly.pdbx_seq_one_letter_code
_entity_poly.pdbx_strand_id
1 'polypeptide(L)'
;MEILTRPTASLDGLRLPWSWCGRCQRTYPTGACRMVRFRADALHPHPAPLELCPYHDCSGSMAHYQWPWANIRLQHPEYPVTPSQGIVYVR
;
A
#
# COMPACT_ATOMS: atom_id res chain seq x y z
N MET A 1 -2.54 17.77 -11.63
CA MET A 1 -2.71 16.53 -10.85
C MET A 1 -2.04 16.78 -9.52
N GLU A 2 -2.81 16.98 -8.45
CA GLU A 2 -2.26 17.25 -7.12
C GLU A 2 -2.12 15.92 -6.37
N ILE A 3 -0.87 15.55 -6.06
CA ILE A 3 -0.55 14.34 -5.31
C ILE A 3 -0.64 14.71 -3.83
N LEU A 4 -1.78 14.43 -3.21
CA LEU A 4 -1.97 14.61 -1.77
C LEU A 4 -1.46 13.35 -1.05
N THR A 5 -0.19 13.32 -0.69
CA THR A 5 0.36 12.35 0.27
C THR A 5 -0.18 12.68 1.66
N ARG A 6 -0.98 11.78 2.26
CA ARG A 6 -1.39 11.91 3.68
C ARG A 6 -0.14 11.90 4.57
N PRO A 7 -0.06 12.76 5.61
CA PRO A 7 1.04 12.68 6.56
C PRO A 7 0.99 11.34 7.30
N THR A 8 2.08 10.58 7.26
CA THR A 8 2.29 9.42 8.13
C THR A 8 2.46 9.93 9.56
N ALA A 9 1.40 9.85 10.37
CA ALA A 9 1.49 10.16 11.79
C ALA A 9 2.51 9.20 12.44
N SER A 10 3.55 9.78 13.04
CA SER A 10 4.57 9.09 13.83
C SER A 10 4.42 9.56 15.27
N LEU A 11 4.08 8.64 16.16
CA LEU A 11 4.14 8.82 17.61
C LEU A 11 5.03 7.69 18.15
N ASP A 12 6.20 8.09 18.66
CA ASP A 12 7.02 7.43 19.67
C ASP A 12 7.19 5.89 19.63
N GLY A 13 8.37 5.44 19.22
CA GLY A 13 8.92 4.11 19.58
C GLY A 13 8.26 2.87 18.97
N LEU A 14 7.07 3.00 18.37
CA LEU A 14 6.38 1.93 17.66
C LEU A 14 6.87 1.90 16.20
N ARG A 15 7.52 0.80 15.82
CA ARG A 15 7.92 0.55 14.42
C ARG A 15 6.74 0.84 13.50
N LEU A 16 6.98 1.56 12.40
CA LEU A 16 5.94 1.86 11.41
C LEU A 16 5.24 0.55 11.01
N PRO A 17 3.90 0.48 11.05
CA PRO A 17 3.22 -0.68 10.51
C PRO A 17 3.60 -0.83 9.03
N TRP A 18 4.02 -2.02 8.62
CA TRP A 18 4.40 -2.31 7.23
C TRP A 18 3.30 -3.07 6.52
N SER A 19 3.13 -2.75 5.24
CA SER A 19 2.24 -3.44 4.31
C SER A 19 3.04 -4.01 3.14
N TRP A 20 2.48 -5.02 2.49
CA TRP A 20 3.04 -5.68 1.32
C TRP A 20 1.99 -5.75 0.22
N CYS A 21 2.38 -5.49 -1.03
CA CYS A 21 1.48 -5.51 -2.17
C CYS A 21 1.55 -6.87 -2.85
N GLY A 22 0.46 -7.62 -2.88
CA GLY A 22 0.40 -8.93 -3.56
C GLY A 22 0.54 -8.89 -5.08
N ARG A 23 0.52 -7.71 -5.70
CA ARG A 23 0.73 -7.56 -7.15
C ARG A 23 2.20 -7.39 -7.52
N CYS A 24 2.89 -6.43 -6.90
CA CYS A 24 4.31 -6.15 -7.19
C CYS A 24 5.27 -6.75 -6.16
N GLN A 25 4.73 -7.38 -5.11
CA GLN A 25 5.44 -8.07 -4.05
C GLN A 25 6.42 -7.19 -3.25
N ARG A 26 6.22 -5.87 -3.29
CA ARG A 26 7.03 -4.89 -2.55
C ARG A 26 6.38 -4.45 -1.25
N THR A 27 7.21 -4.17 -0.25
CA THR A 27 6.84 -3.64 1.06
C THR A 27 6.88 -2.12 1.12
N TYR A 28 5.91 -1.52 1.82
CA TYR A 28 5.77 -0.07 1.98
C TYR A 28 5.17 0.26 3.35
N PRO A 29 5.35 1.51 3.84
CA PRO A 29 4.70 1.97 5.06
C PRO A 29 3.17 1.86 4.93
N THR A 30 2.50 1.29 5.93
CA THR A 30 1.04 1.17 5.92
C THR A 30 0.38 2.55 5.81
N GLY A 31 -0.61 2.64 4.93
CA GLY A 31 -1.29 3.90 4.59
C GLY A 31 -0.66 4.64 3.40
N ALA A 32 0.55 4.29 2.96
CA ALA A 32 1.11 4.81 1.72
C ALA A 32 0.34 4.24 0.52
N CYS A 33 -0.26 5.12 -0.29
CA CYS A 33 -0.98 4.76 -1.49
C CYS A 33 -0.92 5.89 -2.52
N ARG A 34 -1.16 5.56 -3.79
CA ARG A 34 -1.47 6.56 -4.83
C ARG A 34 -2.98 6.67 -4.94
N MET A 35 -3.51 7.87 -4.77
CA MET A 35 -4.94 8.12 -4.89
C MET A 35 -5.28 8.57 -6.32
N VAL A 36 -6.17 7.84 -6.98
CA VAL A 36 -6.76 8.23 -8.26
C VAL A 36 -8.19 8.69 -8.02
N ARG A 37 -8.50 9.92 -8.40
CA ARG A 37 -9.85 10.48 -8.32
C ARG A 37 -10.45 10.51 -9.70
N PHE A 38 -11.63 9.92 -9.85
CA PHE A 38 -12.40 9.99 -11.10
C PHE A 38 -13.30 11.22 -11.06
N ARG A 39 -13.52 11.82 -12.23
CA ARG A 39 -14.59 12.82 -12.37
C ARG A 39 -15.93 12.09 -12.41
N ALA A 40 -16.97 12.76 -11.96
CA ALA A 40 -18.31 12.22 -12.11
C ALA A 40 -18.63 12.15 -13.61
N ASP A 41 -19.22 11.04 -14.04
CA ASP A 41 -19.72 10.84 -15.39
C ASP A 41 -21.11 10.18 -15.34
N ALA A 42 -21.72 9.96 -16.51
CA ALA A 42 -23.07 9.40 -16.62
C ALA A 42 -23.17 7.98 -16.01
N LEU A 43 -22.06 7.23 -15.95
CA LEU A 43 -21.99 5.89 -15.37
C LEU A 43 -21.58 5.91 -13.90
N HIS A 44 -20.93 6.99 -13.44
CA HIS A 44 -20.40 7.16 -12.08
C HIS A 44 -20.77 8.53 -11.50
N PRO A 45 -22.02 8.74 -11.07
CA PRO A 45 -22.48 10.01 -10.49
C PRO A 45 -21.75 10.38 -9.18
N HIS A 46 -21.26 9.37 -8.46
CA HIS A 46 -20.53 9.49 -7.20
C HIS A 46 -19.18 8.78 -7.30
N PRO A 47 -18.18 9.38 -7.97
CA PRO A 47 -16.90 8.71 -8.17
C PRO A 47 -16.17 8.52 -6.83
N ALA A 48 -16.00 7.28 -6.43
CA ALA A 48 -15.16 6.94 -5.29
C ALA A 48 -13.67 7.08 -5.68
N PRO A 49 -12.79 7.58 -4.79
CA PRO A 49 -11.36 7.54 -5.03
C PRO A 49 -10.89 6.08 -5.05
N LEU A 50 -9.99 5.77 -5.97
CA LEU A 50 -9.30 4.48 -6.00
C LEU A 50 -7.93 4.62 -5.34
N GLU A 51 -7.70 3.82 -4.31
CA GLU A 51 -6.39 3.71 -3.66
C GLU A 51 -5.58 2.60 -4.35
N LEU A 52 -4.46 2.99 -4.93
CA LEU A 52 -3.53 2.10 -5.62
C LEU A 52 -2.23 1.96 -4.82
N CYS A 53 -1.48 0.93 -5.17
CA CYS A 53 -0.12 0.69 -4.71
C CYS A 53 0.71 1.99 -4.80
N PRO A 54 1.54 2.29 -3.78
CA PRO A 54 2.35 3.51 -3.74
C PRO A 54 3.38 3.59 -4.89
N TYR A 55 3.78 2.45 -5.44
CA TYR A 55 4.74 2.38 -6.54
C TYR A 55 4.07 2.70 -7.89
N HIS A 56 4.64 3.61 -8.66
CA HIS A 56 4.04 4.14 -9.90
C HIS A 56 3.93 3.10 -11.03
N ASP A 57 4.84 2.13 -11.03
CA ASP A 57 4.91 0.98 -11.93
C ASP A 57 3.97 -0.16 -11.49
N CYS A 58 3.18 0.02 -10.41
CA CYS A 58 2.19 -0.94 -9.96
C CYS A 58 0.78 -0.33 -9.96
N SER A 59 -0.15 -1.04 -10.60
CA SER A 59 -1.58 -0.70 -10.61
C SER A 59 -2.41 -1.62 -9.70
N GLY A 60 -1.81 -2.18 -8.65
CA GLY A 60 -2.52 -3.00 -7.67
C GLY A 60 -3.45 -2.14 -6.82
N SER A 61 -4.75 -2.44 -6.79
CA SER A 61 -5.69 -1.81 -5.87
C SER A 61 -5.36 -2.21 -4.43
N MET A 62 -5.30 -1.23 -3.52
CA MET A 62 -5.01 -1.48 -2.11
C MET A 62 -6.09 -2.35 -1.46
N ALA A 63 -7.35 -2.20 -1.88
CA ALA A 63 -8.47 -2.98 -1.36
C ALA A 63 -8.30 -4.50 -1.53
N HIS A 64 -7.60 -4.94 -2.59
CA HIS A 64 -7.43 -6.37 -2.90
C HIS A 64 -5.99 -6.87 -2.69
N TYR A 65 -4.99 -6.00 -2.87
CA TYR A 65 -3.59 -6.42 -2.90
C TYR A 65 -2.80 -6.00 -1.67
N GLN A 66 -3.34 -5.17 -0.77
CA GLN A 66 -2.62 -4.82 0.45
C GLN A 66 -2.74 -5.94 1.49
N TRP A 67 -1.61 -6.40 1.99
CA TRP A 67 -1.54 -7.34 3.12
C TRP A 67 -0.67 -6.75 4.24
N PRO A 68 -1.08 -6.88 5.52
CA PRO A 68 -0.20 -6.58 6.63
C PRO A 68 1.07 -7.43 6.57
N TRP A 69 2.24 -6.83 6.77
CA TRP A 69 3.51 -7.56 6.75
C TRP A 69 3.56 -8.71 7.77
N ALA A 70 2.94 -8.52 8.94
CA ALA A 70 2.82 -9.56 9.95
C ALA A 70 2.14 -10.83 9.39
N ASN A 71 1.10 -10.68 8.57
CA ASN A 71 0.38 -11.81 7.98
C ASN A 71 1.24 -12.54 6.95
N ILE A 72 2.02 -11.80 6.15
CA ILE A 72 2.96 -12.41 5.19
C ILE A 72 4.05 -13.19 5.92
N ARG A 73 4.60 -12.65 7.02
CA ARG A 73 5.61 -13.34 7.84
C ARG A 73 5.10 -14.62 8.52
N LEU A 74 3.81 -14.73 8.81
CA LEU A 74 3.24 -15.99 9.31
C LEU A 74 3.35 -17.13 8.29
N GLN A 75 3.32 -16.79 6.99
CA GLN A 75 3.48 -17.75 5.89
C GLN A 75 4.95 -17.94 5.49
N HIS A 76 5.80 -16.95 5.79
CA HIS A 76 7.23 -16.91 5.45
C HIS A 76 8.08 -16.55 6.68
N PRO A 77 8.33 -17.51 7.60
CA PRO A 77 9.07 -17.26 8.84
C PRO A 77 10.50 -16.75 8.63
N GLU A 78 11.10 -17.05 7.47
CA GLU A 78 12.43 -16.62 7.04
C GLU A 78 12.52 -15.11 6.75
N TYR A 79 11.38 -14.43 6.59
CA TYR A 79 11.34 -13.01 6.31
C TYR A 79 11.67 -12.14 7.53
N PRO A 80 12.39 -11.01 7.32
CA PRO A 80 12.86 -10.18 8.40
C PRO A 80 11.70 -9.58 9.19
N VAL A 81 11.91 -9.42 10.50
CA VAL A 81 10.91 -8.81 11.40
C VAL A 81 10.50 -7.42 10.91
N THR A 82 11.49 -6.62 10.48
CA THR A 82 11.28 -5.33 9.85
C THR A 82 11.69 -5.44 8.39
N PRO A 83 10.78 -5.25 7.42
CA PRO A 83 11.15 -5.24 6.02
C PRO A 83 11.79 -3.92 5.65
N SER A 84 12.41 -3.88 4.48
CA SER A 84 12.92 -2.63 3.88
C SER A 84 11.93 -2.10 2.85
N GLN A 85 11.76 -0.79 2.74
CA GLN A 85 10.85 -0.20 1.75
C GLN A 85 11.30 -0.52 0.33
N GLY A 86 10.35 -0.88 -0.54
CA GLY A 86 10.60 -1.11 -1.97
C GLY A 86 11.26 -2.44 -2.30
N ILE A 87 11.63 -3.24 -1.29
CA ILE A 87 12.21 -4.57 -1.50
C ILE A 87 11.11 -5.55 -1.91
N VAL A 88 11.44 -6.37 -2.90
CA VAL A 88 10.58 -7.45 -3.38
C VAL A 88 10.77 -8.67 -2.48
N TYR A 89 9.67 -9.16 -1.93
CA TYR A 89 9.60 -10.41 -1.17
C TYR A 89 8.64 -11.34 -1.92
N VAL A 90 9.20 -12.25 -2.72
CA VAL A 90 8.44 -13.11 -3.62
C VAL A 90 7.64 -14.15 -2.84
N ARG A 91 6.38 -14.35 -3.20
CA ARG A 91 5.56 -15.40 -2.55
C ARG A 91 5.97 -16.78 -3.03
#